data_AF-A0A2N8TDN3-F1
#
_entry.id   AF-A0A2N8TDN3-F1
#
_cell.length_a   1.000
_cell.length_b   1.000
_cell.length_c   1.000
_cell.angle_alpha   90.00
_cell.angle_beta   90.00
_cell.angle_gamma   90.00
#
_symmetry.space_group_name_H-M   'P 1'
#
loop_
_entity.id
_entity.type
_entity.pdbx_description
1 polymer ?
#
loop_
_entity_poly.entity_id
_entity_poly.type
_entity_poly.pdbx_seq_one_letter_code
_entity_poly.pdbx_strand_id
1 'polypeptide(L)'
;FHTPGGAYGAAAAKAENVPACGPRDPYVLAGVLWKSKAGGWYLLAAGSRKTASIRATGGVDGVARSSLLTVPAEQGAQAQLKGTLKDGRSLRGLR
;
A
#
# COMPACT_ATOMS: atom_id res chain seq x y z
N PHE A 1 17.97 -8.90 6.86
CA PHE A 1 17.00 -8.89 7.97
C PHE A 1 16.32 -10.25 7.95
N HIS A 2 16.59 -11.09 8.94
CA HIS A 2 15.90 -12.37 9.11
C HIS A 2 15.02 -12.25 10.34
N THR A 3 13.72 -12.43 10.20
CA THR A 3 12.79 -12.53 11.34
C THR A 3 12.68 -14.00 11.75
N PRO A 4 13.01 -14.36 12.99
CA PRO A 4 12.72 -15.68 13.53
C PRO A 4 11.21 -15.79 13.78
N GLY A 5 10.60 -16.87 13.28
CA GLY A 5 9.33 -17.40 13.81
C GLY A 5 8.07 -16.53 13.61
N GLY A 6 7.53 -16.51 12.40
CA GLY A 6 6.17 -16.04 12.13
C GLY A 6 5.87 -16.02 10.64
N ALA A 7 5.05 -16.96 10.16
CA ALA A 7 4.71 -17.14 8.73
C ALA A 7 3.86 -16.00 8.13
N TYR A 8 3.72 -14.87 8.83
CA TYR A 8 2.79 -13.79 8.49
C TYR A 8 3.51 -12.45 8.61
N GLY A 9 4.55 -12.26 7.79
CA GLY A 9 5.19 -10.96 7.58
C GLY A 9 5.26 -10.69 6.10
N ALA A 10 4.25 -10.01 5.54
CA ALA A 10 4.34 -9.46 4.19
C ALA A 10 5.08 -8.12 4.27
N ALA A 11 6.15 -7.97 3.49
CA ALA A 11 6.81 -6.69 3.33
C ALA A 11 5.79 -5.70 2.71
N ALA A 12 5.54 -4.59 3.41
CA ALA A 12 4.54 -3.59 3.00
C ALA A 12 5.02 -2.61 1.93
N ALA A 13 6.35 -2.53 1.73
CA ALA A 13 7.03 -1.71 0.74
C ALA A 13 8.55 -1.93 0.87
N LYS A 14 9.28 -1.89 -0.26
CA LYS A 14 10.74 -1.78 -0.27
C LYS A 14 11.14 -0.49 -1.00
N ALA A 15 11.72 0.46 -0.28
CA ALA A 15 12.21 1.72 -0.86
C ALA A 15 13.62 1.53 -1.40
N GLU A 16 13.75 1.23 -2.68
CA GLU A 16 15.03 1.31 -3.38
C GLU A 16 15.19 2.75 -3.88
N ASN A 17 15.88 3.58 -3.09
CA ASN A 17 16.43 4.87 -3.51
C ASN A 17 15.45 6.06 -3.71
N VAL A 18 14.64 6.40 -2.69
CA VAL A 18 13.91 7.70 -2.64
C VAL A 18 13.94 8.32 -1.23
N PRO A 19 14.04 9.65 -1.09
CA PRO A 19 14.10 10.35 0.21
C PRO A 19 12.73 10.43 0.91
N ALA A 20 11.92 9.37 0.83
CA ALA A 20 10.55 9.33 1.34
C ALA A 20 10.44 9.34 2.88
N CYS A 21 11.55 9.10 3.59
CA CYS A 21 11.65 9.21 5.05
C CYS A 21 12.51 10.41 5.51
N GLY A 22 12.73 11.39 4.63
CA GLY A 22 13.51 12.60 4.92
C GLY A 22 12.65 13.87 4.91
N PRO A 23 13.17 15.00 5.46
CA PRO A 23 12.42 16.26 5.56
C PRO A 23 12.01 16.87 4.21
N ARG A 24 12.53 16.35 3.08
CA ARG A 24 12.26 16.87 1.73
C ARG A 24 11.00 16.30 1.07
N ASP A 25 10.53 15.11 1.44
CA ASP A 25 9.25 14.59 0.94
C ASP A 25 8.62 13.56 1.92
N PRO A 26 7.80 13.99 2.89
CA PRO A 26 7.25 13.14 3.95
C PRO A 26 6.01 12.33 3.51
N TYR A 27 5.74 12.23 2.21
CA TYR A 27 4.55 11.56 1.70
C TYR A 27 4.84 10.12 1.31
N VAL A 28 4.32 9.18 2.12
CA VAL A 28 4.47 7.75 1.91
C VAL A 28 3.15 7.11 1.49
N LEU A 29 3.26 6.04 0.70
CA LEU A 29 2.16 5.15 0.35
C LEU A 29 2.70 3.72 0.36
N ALA A 30 2.05 2.86 1.14
CA ALA A 30 2.42 1.45 1.30
C ALA A 30 1.18 0.56 1.25
N GLY A 31 1.37 -0.72 0.97
CA GLY A 31 0.29 -1.70 1.08
C GLY A 31 0.77 -3.13 1.18
N VAL A 32 -0.08 -3.97 1.78
CA VAL A 32 0.18 -5.38 2.04
C VAL A 32 -0.99 -6.21 1.54
N LEU A 33 -0.66 -7.40 1.05
CA LEU A 33 -1.64 -8.46 0.86
C LEU A 33 -1.80 -9.23 2.18
N TRP A 34 -3.02 -9.28 2.70
CA TRP A 34 -3.35 -9.92 3.98
C TRP A 34 -4.48 -10.93 3.81
N LYS A 35 -4.35 -12.08 4.48
CA LYS A 35 -5.38 -13.11 4.53
C LYS A 35 -6.20 -12.94 5.80
N SER A 36 -7.51 -12.73 5.64
CA SER A 36 -8.45 -12.67 6.76
C SER A 36 -8.60 -14.03 7.46
N LYS A 37 -9.06 -14.01 8.71
CA LYS A 37 -9.34 -15.24 9.47
C LYS A 37 -10.42 -16.12 8.80
N ALA A 38 -11.33 -15.51 8.05
CA ALA A 38 -12.35 -16.21 7.26
C ALA A 38 -11.80 -16.82 5.95
N GLY A 39 -10.51 -16.65 5.65
CA GLY A 39 -9.84 -17.25 4.49
C GLY A 39 -9.75 -16.36 3.25
N GLY A 40 -10.51 -15.27 3.18
CA GLY A 40 -10.46 -14.31 2.07
C GLY A 40 -9.20 -13.45 2.09
N TRP A 41 -8.67 -13.14 0.91
CA TRP A 41 -7.52 -12.25 0.72
C TRP A 41 -7.95 -10.81 0.47
N TYR A 42 -7.17 -9.87 1.02
CA TYR A 42 -7.42 -8.44 0.94
C TYR A 42 -6.13 -7.68 0.72
N LEU A 43 -6.21 -6.61 -0.06
CA LEU A 43 -5.19 -5.57 -0.07
C LEU A 43 -5.55 -4.53 0.98
N LEU A 44 -4.59 -4.25 1.88
CA LEU A 44 -4.64 -3.14 2.81
C LEU A 44 -3.60 -2.11 2.37
N ALA A 45 -4.00 -0.88 2.07
CA ALA A 45 -3.09 0.19 1.71
C ALA A 45 -3.33 1.45 2.55
N ALA A 46 -2.25 2.15 2.87
CA ALA A 46 -2.26 3.35 3.67
C ALA A 46 -1.30 4.40 3.10
N GLY A 47 -1.77 5.65 3.05
CA GLY A 47 -0.99 6.82 2.68
C GLY A 47 -0.85 7.82 3.82
N SER A 48 0.09 8.76 3.71
CA SER A 48 0.23 9.89 4.64
C SER A 48 -1.07 10.69 4.78
N ARG A 49 -1.23 11.45 5.87
CA ARG A 49 -2.44 12.26 6.18
C ARG A 49 -2.93 13.20 5.07
N LYS A 50 -2.03 13.64 4.18
CA LYS A 50 -2.38 14.49 3.03
C LYS A 50 -2.88 13.71 1.81
N THR A 51 -2.97 12.39 1.87
CA THR A 51 -3.53 11.56 0.79
C THR A 51 -5.04 11.77 0.72
N ALA A 52 -5.51 12.20 -0.45
CA ALA A 52 -6.92 12.42 -0.76
C ALA A 52 -7.58 11.16 -1.35
N SER A 53 -6.84 10.36 -2.10
CA SER A 53 -7.33 9.09 -2.64
C SER A 53 -6.24 8.06 -2.86
N ILE A 54 -6.61 6.79 -2.79
CA ILE A 54 -5.76 5.65 -3.14
C ILE A 54 -6.50 4.80 -4.18
N ARG A 55 -5.80 4.39 -5.23
CA ARG A 55 -6.25 3.44 -6.24
C ARG A 55 -5.31 2.24 -6.27
N ALA A 56 -5.89 1.05 -6.32
CA ALA A 56 -5.19 -0.21 -6.51
C ALA A 56 -5.58 -0.84 -7.84
N THR A 57 -4.59 -1.37 -8.55
CA THR A 57 -4.74 -2.12 -9.82
C THR A 57 -3.83 -3.35 -9.80
N GLY A 58 -4.00 -4.31 -10.73
CA GLY A 58 -3.09 -5.46 -10.89
C GLY A 58 -3.43 -6.64 -9.95
N GLY A 59 -4.34 -7.52 -10.38
CA GLY A 59 -4.87 -8.62 -9.55
C GLY A 59 -5.78 -8.17 -8.39
N VAL A 60 -6.02 -6.85 -8.32
CA VAL A 60 -6.91 -6.14 -7.41
C VAL A 60 -7.46 -4.95 -8.19
N ASP A 61 -8.71 -4.58 -7.98
CA ASP A 61 -9.24 -3.29 -8.44
C ASP A 61 -10.00 -2.62 -7.31
N GLY A 62 -9.67 -1.37 -7.04
CA GLY A 62 -10.45 -0.58 -6.12
C GLY A 62 -9.91 0.82 -5.91
N VAL A 63 -10.78 1.67 -5.39
CA VAL A 63 -10.48 3.07 -5.11
C VAL A 63 -11.12 3.49 -3.79
N ALA A 64 -10.38 4.29 -3.02
CA ALA A 64 -10.89 4.96 -1.84
C ALA A 64 -10.59 6.45 -1.93
N ARG A 65 -11.57 7.28 -1.56
CA ARG A 65 -11.41 8.74 -1.40
C ARG A 65 -10.95 9.08 0.02
N SER A 66 -9.94 8.37 0.49
CA SER A 66 -9.34 8.54 1.81
C SER A 66 -7.88 8.10 1.77
N SER A 67 -7.17 8.24 2.88
CA SER A 67 -5.79 7.77 3.04
C SER A 67 -5.68 6.27 3.35
N LEU A 68 -6.79 5.52 3.31
CA LEU A 68 -6.84 4.10 3.61
C LEU A 68 -7.68 3.37 2.55
N LEU A 69 -7.21 2.21 2.12
CA LEU A 69 -7.93 1.36 1.17
C LEU A 69 -7.90 -0.09 1.67
N THR A 70 -9.07 -0.71 1.69
CA THR A 70 -9.24 -2.15 1.95
C THR A 70 -10.11 -2.72 0.85
N VAL A 71 -9.56 -3.59 0.01
CA VAL A 71 -10.30 -4.22 -1.10
C VAL A 71 -10.03 -5.72 -1.13
N PRO A 72 -11.02 -6.55 -1.50
CA PRO A 72 -10.78 -7.96 -1.81
C PRO A 72 -9.69 -8.10 -2.86
N ALA A 73 -8.91 -9.17 -2.75
CA ALA A 73 -7.79 -9.43 -3.63
C ALA A 73 -7.69 -10.91 -3.98
N GLU A 74 -7.09 -11.21 -5.12
CA GLU A 74 -6.71 -12.57 -5.45
C GLU A 74 -5.48 -13.01 -4.65
N GLN A 75 -5.37 -14.31 -4.37
CA GLN A 75 -4.20 -14.86 -3.72
C GLN A 75 -2.96 -14.64 -4.58
N GLY A 76 -1.91 -14.02 -4.01
CA GLY A 76 -0.67 -13.74 -4.74
C GLY A 76 -0.77 -12.56 -5.72
N ALA A 77 -1.84 -11.76 -5.67
CA ALA A 77 -1.99 -10.59 -6.52
C ALA A 77 -0.81 -9.61 -6.36
N GLN A 78 -0.29 -9.13 -7.50
CA GLN A 78 0.73 -8.07 -7.54
C GLN A 78 0.07 -6.71 -7.68
N ALA A 79 -0.39 -6.18 -6.54
CA ALA A 79 -1.05 -4.89 -6.48
C ALA A 79 -0.11 -3.74 -6.82
N GLN A 80 -0.59 -2.82 -7.65
CA GLN A 80 0.02 -1.55 -7.98
C GLN A 80 -0.79 -0.45 -7.31
N LEU A 81 -0.11 0.39 -6.54
CA LEU A 81 -0.75 1.44 -5.77
C LEU A 81 -0.45 2.81 -6.35
N LYS A 82 -1.49 3.63 -6.50
CA LYS A 82 -1.40 5.05 -6.83
C LYS A 82 -2.15 5.87 -5.79
N GLY A 83 -1.46 6.79 -5.15
CA GLY A 83 -2.03 7.77 -4.25
C GLY A 83 -2.16 9.12 -4.94
N THR A 84 -3.14 9.91 -4.55
CA THR A 84 -3.25 11.32 -4.93
C THR A 84 -3.36 12.14 -3.65
N LEU A 85 -2.51 13.14 -3.51
CA LEU A 85 -2.49 14.07 -2.40
C LEU A 85 -3.59 15.14 -2.57
N LYS A 86 -3.94 15.82 -1.48
CA LYS A 86 -4.92 16.92 -1.47
C LYS A 86 -4.52 18.11 -2.35
N ASP A 87 -3.23 18.27 -2.61
CA ASP A 87 -2.70 19.28 -3.54
C ASP A 87 -2.68 18.82 -5.01
N GLY A 88 -3.21 17.63 -5.30
CA GLY A 88 -3.28 17.04 -6.63
C GLY A 88 -2.04 16.25 -7.05
N ARG A 89 -0.94 16.29 -6.29
CA ARG A 89 0.26 15.50 -6.61
C ARG A 89 -0.03 14.00 -6.53
N SER A 90 0.53 13.22 -7.45
CA SER A 90 0.42 11.77 -7.41
C SER A 90 1.63 11.12 -6.74
N LEU A 91 1.38 10.07 -5.95
CA LEU A 91 2.36 9.17 -5.35
C LEU A 91 2.21 7.78 -5.96
N ARG A 92 3.30 7.07 -6.18
CA ARG A 92 3.27 5.64 -6.50
C ARG A 92 3.72 4.85 -5.29
N GLY A 93 3.00 3.79 -4.96
CA GLY A 93 3.42 2.85 -3.93
C GLY A 93 4.67 2.12 -4.38
N LEU A 94 5.58 1.88 -3.45
CA LEU A 94 6.81 1.14 -3.69
C LEU A 94 6.51 -0.34 -3.92
N ARG A 95 7.18 -0.93 -4.91
CA ARG A 95 7.02 -2.34 -5.33
C ARG A 95 7.86 -3.27 -4.45
#